data_AF-A0A7C4LG45-F1
#
_entry.id   AF-A0A7C4LG45-F1
#
_cell.length_a   1.000
_cell.length_b   1.000
_cell.length_c   1.000
_cell.angle_alpha   90.00
_cell.angle_beta   90.00
_cell.angle_gamma   90.00
#
_symmetry.space_group_name_H-M   'P 1'
#
loop_
_entity.id
_entity.type
_entity.pdbx_description
1 polymer ?
#
loop_
_entity_poly.entity_id
_entity_poly.type
_entity_poly.pdbx_seq_one_letter_code
_entity_poly.pdbx_strand_id
1 'polypeptide(L)'
;MRFFSYVMPRVEELIIVRGNHDNYLPLMKKRFDFRFVEYLVLGEYLIVHGHKPVPENVGSSWEYLILGHEHPSITLRDSVGRLGKFPCFLVGKISDLGKVFITLPATGAYQTGSRITLDKETYISPILRESASIPDIKPVIVDEEIGIFELPPLKDLAEYIY
;
A
#
# COMPACT_ATOMS: atom_id res chain seq x y z
N MET A 1 -15.10 13.03 -12.66
CA MET A 1 -16.36 12.59 -13.30
C MET A 1 -16.18 11.42 -14.27
N ARG A 2 -15.23 11.46 -15.22
CA ARG A 2 -15.02 10.35 -16.18
C ARG A 2 -14.76 8.98 -15.51
N PHE A 3 -14.02 8.94 -14.39
CA PHE A 3 -13.75 7.70 -13.65
C PHE A 3 -15.02 6.97 -13.20
N PHE A 4 -15.90 7.65 -12.44
CA PHE A 4 -17.13 7.04 -11.93
C PHE A 4 -18.04 6.55 -13.05
N SER A 5 -18.26 7.37 -14.09
CA SER A 5 -19.05 6.97 -15.26
C SER A 5 -18.44 5.79 -16.03
N TYR A 6 -17.12 5.59 -15.95
CA TYR A 6 -16.44 4.46 -16.57
C TYR A 6 -16.54 3.19 -15.72
N VAL A 7 -16.30 3.28 -14.41
CA VAL A 7 -16.22 2.10 -13.53
C VAL A 7 -17.60 1.58 -13.13
N MET A 8 -18.53 2.47 -12.77
CA MET A 8 -19.82 2.05 -12.17
C MET A 8 -20.64 1.08 -13.03
N PRO A 9 -20.72 1.21 -14.37
CA PRO A 9 -21.44 0.22 -15.19
C PRO A 9 -20.75 -1.15 -15.29
N ARG A 10 -19.54 -1.30 -14.75
CA ARG A 10 -18.68 -2.49 -14.87
C ARG A 10 -18.50 -3.23 -13.55
N VAL A 11 -19.04 -2.71 -12.45
CA VAL A 11 -18.94 -3.30 -11.12
C VAL A 11 -20.32 -3.31 -10.46
N GLU A 12 -20.58 -4.31 -9.63
CA GLU A 12 -21.84 -4.38 -8.85
C GLU A 12 -21.86 -3.34 -7.74
N GLU A 13 -20.73 -3.12 -7.08
CA GLU A 13 -20.58 -2.17 -5.97
C GLU A 13 -19.27 -1.39 -6.11
N LEU A 14 -19.34 -0.07 -5.87
CA LEU A 14 -18.17 0.78 -5.72
C LEU A 14 -18.01 1.18 -4.25
N ILE A 15 -16.98 0.65 -3.59
CA ILE A 15 -16.60 1.04 -2.23
C ILE A 15 -15.29 1.83 -2.30
N ILE A 16 -15.29 3.02 -1.72
CA ILE A 16 -14.10 3.87 -1.60
C ILE A 16 -13.72 3.96 -0.13
N VAL A 17 -12.51 3.48 0.18
CA VAL A 17 -11.86 3.65 1.47
C VAL A 17 -11.18 5.03 1.50
N ARG A 18 -11.51 5.86 2.48
CA ARG A 18 -11.11 7.26 2.53
C ARG A 18 -9.60 7.43 2.69
N GLY A 19 -8.99 8.17 1.76
CA GLY A 19 -7.66 8.74 1.90
C GLY A 19 -7.64 10.20 2.37
N ASN A 20 -6.43 10.70 2.65
CA ASN A 20 -6.19 12.06 3.14
C ASN A 20 -6.53 13.15 2.09
N HIS A 21 -6.59 12.81 0.81
CA HIS A 21 -6.92 13.72 -0.29
C HIS A 21 -8.39 13.69 -0.73
N ASP A 22 -9.23 12.81 -0.14
CA ASP A 22 -10.58 12.52 -0.63
C ASP A 22 -11.68 13.43 -0.06
N ASN A 23 -11.31 14.61 0.45
CA ASN A 23 -12.23 15.50 1.18
C ASN A 23 -13.45 15.97 0.37
N TYR A 24 -13.35 15.94 -0.96
CA TYR A 24 -14.43 16.36 -1.87
C TYR A 24 -15.32 15.20 -2.34
N LEU A 25 -14.93 13.93 -2.14
CA LEU A 25 -15.73 12.78 -2.57
C LEU A 25 -17.12 12.72 -1.90
N PRO A 26 -17.31 13.06 -0.62
CA PRO A 26 -18.66 13.09 -0.03
C PRO A 26 -19.66 13.97 -0.81
N LEU A 27 -19.21 15.05 -1.45
CA LEU A 27 -20.07 15.91 -2.28
C LEU A 27 -20.53 15.21 -3.56
N MET A 28 -19.75 14.24 -4.04
CA MET A 28 -20.06 13.46 -5.25
C MET A 28 -21.16 12.42 -5.04
N LYS A 29 -21.50 12.06 -3.79
CA LYS A 29 -22.62 11.17 -3.48
C LYS A 29 -23.98 11.67 -3.96
N LYS A 30 -24.11 12.98 -4.24
CA LYS A 30 -25.30 13.57 -4.87
C LYS A 30 -25.49 13.15 -6.34
N ARG A 31 -24.43 12.65 -6.98
CA ARG A 31 -24.38 12.37 -8.42
C ARG A 31 -24.06 10.91 -8.75
N PHE A 32 -23.37 10.22 -7.85
CA PHE A 32 -22.89 8.85 -8.04
C PHE A 32 -23.20 8.04 -6.80
N ASP A 33 -23.70 6.84 -7.00
CA ASP A 33 -23.95 5.88 -5.93
C ASP A 33 -22.68 5.08 -5.62
N PHE A 34 -22.08 5.34 -4.46
CA PHE A 34 -20.92 4.61 -3.97
C PHE A 34 -20.85 4.65 -2.45
N ARG A 35 -20.31 3.58 -1.87
CA ARG A 35 -20.03 3.52 -0.43
C ARG A 35 -18.72 4.25 -0.15
N PHE A 36 -18.73 5.11 0.88
CA PHE A 36 -17.55 5.83 1.33
C PHE A 36 -17.35 5.51 2.80
N VAL A 37 -16.22 4.86 3.12
CA VAL A 37 -15.94 4.25 4.43
C VAL A 37 -14.54 4.65 4.89
N GLU A 38 -14.29 4.66 6.21
CA GLU A 38 -12.93 4.91 6.73
C GLU A 38 -12.02 3.68 6.60
N TYR A 39 -12.61 2.49 6.59
CA TYR A 39 -11.95 1.20 6.37
C TYR A 39 -12.96 0.19 5.80
N LEU A 40 -12.47 -0.91 5.25
CA LEU A 40 -13.29 -2.03 4.77
C LEU A 40 -12.74 -3.34 5.31
N VAL A 41 -13.57 -4.12 5.99
CA VAL A 41 -13.27 -5.52 6.34
C VAL A 41 -13.93 -6.41 5.28
N LEU A 42 -13.15 -7.27 4.65
CA LEU A 42 -13.59 -8.24 3.65
C LEU A 42 -13.01 -9.60 4.00
N GLY A 43 -13.79 -10.44 4.69
CA GLY A 43 -13.29 -11.71 5.22
C GLY A 43 -12.13 -11.49 6.19
N GLU A 44 -10.98 -12.10 5.89
CA GLU A 44 -9.74 -11.95 6.67
C GLU A 44 -8.90 -10.71 6.30
N TYR A 45 -9.37 -9.88 5.38
CA TYR A 45 -8.67 -8.69 4.93
C TYR A 45 -9.24 -7.43 5.57
N LEU A 46 -8.36 -6.61 6.16
CA LEU A 46 -8.63 -5.23 6.52
C LEU A 46 -7.99 -4.31 5.48
N ILE A 47 -8.79 -3.47 4.85
CA ILE A 47 -8.35 -2.49 3.86
C ILE A 47 -8.48 -1.09 4.45
N VAL A 48 -7.37 -0.36 4.49
CA VAL A 48 -7.29 1.03 4.95
C VAL A 48 -6.49 1.87 3.94
N HIS A 49 -6.64 3.18 3.94
CA HIS A 49 -5.73 4.02 3.13
C HIS A 49 -4.31 4.01 3.70
N GLY A 50 -4.16 4.06 5.02
CA GLY A 50 -2.86 4.02 5.69
C GLY A 50 -2.31 5.38 6.16
N HIS A 51 -3.05 6.49 5.98
CA HIS A 51 -2.70 7.82 6.50
C HIS A 51 -3.02 8.04 7.99
N LYS A 52 -3.68 7.07 8.62
CA LYS A 52 -4.05 7.05 10.04
C LYS A 52 -3.62 5.69 10.63
N PRO A 53 -3.50 5.57 11.96
CA PRO A 53 -3.35 4.29 12.64
C PRO A 53 -4.49 3.31 12.30
N VAL A 54 -4.28 2.02 12.58
CA VAL A 54 -5.32 0.99 12.44
C VAL A 54 -6.52 1.37 13.32
N PRO A 55 -7.77 1.37 12.80
CA PRO A 55 -8.93 1.73 13.59
C PRO A 55 -9.14 0.80 14.79
N GLU A 56 -9.28 1.36 15.99
CA GLU A 56 -9.46 0.57 17.23
C GLU A 56 -10.73 -0.29 17.23
N ASN A 57 -11.76 0.13 16.49
CA ASN A 57 -13.07 -0.52 16.46
C ASN A 57 -13.21 -1.65 15.42
N VAL A 58 -12.13 -2.03 14.73
CA VAL A 58 -12.18 -2.99 13.60
C VAL A 58 -12.26 -4.46 14.03
N GLY A 59 -12.06 -4.75 15.32
CA GLY A 59 -12.01 -6.12 15.85
C GLY A 59 -10.74 -6.87 15.45
N SER A 60 -10.67 -8.16 15.77
CA SER A 60 -9.48 -9.02 15.59
C SER A 60 -9.65 -10.15 14.58
N SER A 61 -10.79 -10.21 13.89
CA SER A 61 -11.16 -11.32 12.99
C SER A 61 -10.43 -11.32 11.63
N TRP A 62 -9.63 -10.30 11.36
CA TRP A 62 -8.86 -10.15 10.12
C TRP A 62 -7.40 -10.59 10.36
N GLU A 63 -6.74 -11.12 9.33
CA GLU A 63 -5.35 -11.60 9.38
C GLU A 63 -4.39 -10.76 8.53
N TYR A 64 -4.91 -10.12 7.48
CA TYR A 64 -4.13 -9.36 6.51
C TYR A 64 -4.57 -7.89 6.47
N LEU A 65 -3.62 -6.98 6.59
CA LEU A 65 -3.80 -5.54 6.44
C LEU A 65 -3.34 -5.09 5.05
N ILE A 66 -4.25 -4.63 4.21
CA ILE A 66 -3.92 -4.00 2.92
C ILE A 66 -3.96 -2.49 3.11
N LEU A 67 -2.88 -1.81 2.75
CA LEU A 67 -2.80 -0.35 2.81
C LEU A 67 -2.21 0.29 1.56
N GLY A 68 -2.77 1.44 1.20
CA GLY A 68 -2.21 2.32 0.17
C GLY A 68 -1.23 3.30 0.80
N HIS A 69 -1.40 4.58 0.45
CA HIS A 69 -0.69 5.77 0.94
C HIS A 69 0.81 5.79 0.65
N GLU A 70 1.56 4.75 1.00
CA GLU A 70 3.03 4.69 0.94
C GLU A 70 3.55 4.73 -0.49
N HIS A 71 2.87 4.03 -1.39
CA HIS A 71 3.23 3.89 -2.81
C HIS A 71 4.70 3.44 -2.97
N PRO A 72 5.10 2.28 -2.42
CA PRO A 72 6.51 1.97 -2.28
C PRO A 72 7.19 1.68 -3.62
N SER A 73 8.48 1.99 -3.64
CA SER A 73 9.37 1.70 -4.76
C SER A 73 10.76 1.34 -4.26
N ILE A 74 11.37 0.36 -4.92
CA ILE A 74 12.74 -0.07 -4.64
C ILE A 74 13.68 0.38 -5.75
N THR A 75 14.82 0.96 -5.38
CA THR A 75 15.90 1.25 -6.32
C THR A 75 16.99 0.22 -6.15
N LEU A 76 17.21 -0.60 -7.18
CA LEU A 76 18.25 -1.62 -7.19
C LEU A 76 19.52 -1.09 -7.86
N ARG A 77 20.67 -1.50 -7.36
CA ARG A 77 21.99 -1.22 -7.94
C ARG A 77 22.88 -2.44 -7.95
N ASP A 78 23.85 -2.46 -8.86
CA ASP A 78 24.94 -3.41 -8.91
C ASP A 78 26.31 -2.69 -8.86
N SER A 79 27.38 -3.43 -9.16
CA SER A 79 28.75 -2.89 -9.19
C SER A 79 29.01 -1.87 -10.31
N VAL A 80 28.13 -1.79 -11.31
CA VAL A 80 28.25 -0.92 -12.49
C VAL A 80 27.36 0.32 -12.33
N GLY A 81 26.30 0.27 -11.53
CA GLY A 81 25.50 1.43 -11.15
C GLY A 81 24.06 1.11 -10.81
N ARG A 82 23.17 2.09 -11.05
CA ARG A 82 21.73 1.94 -10.81
C ARG A 82 21.12 1.04 -11.89
N LEU A 83 20.52 -0.08 -11.48
CA LEU A 83 19.76 -0.97 -12.37
C LEU A 83 18.41 -0.38 -12.75
N GLY A 84 17.67 0.14 -11.76
CA GLY A 84 16.35 0.70 -11.99
C GLY A 84 15.62 1.09 -10.72
N LYS A 85 14.45 1.74 -10.88
CA LYS A 85 13.49 2.03 -9.82
C LYS A 85 12.19 1.34 -10.17
N PHE A 86 11.72 0.47 -9.28
CA PHE A 86 10.55 -0.37 -9.53
C PHE A 86 9.49 -0.10 -8.46
N PRO A 87 8.24 0.21 -8.83
CA PRO A 87 7.12 0.10 -7.92
C PRO A 87 7.06 -1.33 -7.36
N CYS A 88 6.76 -1.46 -6.07
CA CYS A 88 6.71 -2.76 -5.44
C CYS A 88 5.63 -2.80 -4.37
N PHE A 89 5.12 -3.99 -4.11
CA PHE A 89 4.40 -4.29 -2.89
C PHE A 89 5.43 -4.46 -1.77
N LEU A 90 5.04 -4.14 -0.54
CA LEU A 90 5.78 -4.53 0.66
C LEU A 90 4.96 -5.51 1.45
N VAL A 91 5.55 -6.65 1.76
CA VAL A 91 4.96 -7.68 2.61
C VAL A 91 5.75 -7.75 3.91
N GLY A 92 5.06 -7.64 5.04
CA GLY A 92 5.72 -7.68 6.34
C GLY A 92 4.74 -7.98 7.48
N LYS A 93 5.20 -7.79 8.72
CA LYS A 93 4.39 -7.99 9.92
C LYS A 93 4.21 -6.70 10.70
N ILE A 94 3.01 -6.56 11.25
CA ILE A 94 2.63 -5.54 12.24
C ILE A 94 2.85 -6.18 13.62
N SER A 95 3.91 -5.76 14.31
CA SER A 95 4.51 -6.51 15.42
C SER A 95 3.62 -6.59 16.65
N ASP A 96 2.92 -5.51 16.96
CA ASP A 96 1.96 -5.35 18.06
C ASP A 96 0.65 -6.12 17.82
N LEU A 97 0.23 -6.26 16.57
CA LEU A 97 -1.02 -6.96 16.21
C LEU A 97 -0.80 -8.44 15.86
N GLY A 98 0.45 -8.84 15.55
CA GLY A 98 0.75 -10.18 15.04
C GLY A 98 0.16 -10.45 13.65
N LYS A 99 -0.12 -9.41 12.87
CA LYS A 99 -0.82 -9.47 11.57
C LYS A 99 0.15 -9.26 10.42
N VAL A 100 -0.21 -9.75 9.24
CA VAL A 100 0.55 -9.51 8.00
C VAL A 100 0.06 -8.21 7.37
N PHE A 101 0.95 -7.37 6.86
CA PHE A 101 0.55 -6.24 6.01
C PHE A 101 1.05 -6.40 4.58
N ILE A 102 0.31 -5.78 3.65
CA ILE A 102 0.62 -5.68 2.23
C ILE A 102 0.38 -4.23 1.80
N THR A 103 1.43 -3.54 1.35
CA THR A 103 1.26 -2.20 0.75
C THR A 103 0.98 -2.30 -0.74
N LEU A 104 0.16 -1.40 -1.26
CA LEU A 104 -0.08 -1.27 -2.70
C LEU A 104 0.92 -0.29 -3.34
N PRO A 105 1.52 -0.64 -4.50
CA PRO A 105 2.32 0.30 -5.28
C PRO A 105 1.45 1.44 -5.83
N ALA A 106 2.10 2.50 -6.32
CA ALA A 106 1.39 3.57 -7.01
C ALA A 106 0.70 3.03 -8.27
N THR A 107 -0.58 3.35 -8.45
CA THR A 107 -1.36 2.95 -9.65
C THR A 107 -1.25 3.95 -10.81
N GLY A 108 -0.64 5.12 -10.58
CA GLY A 108 -0.53 6.18 -11.58
C GLY A 108 0.82 6.21 -12.28
N ALA A 109 0.82 6.31 -13.61
CA ALA A 109 2.04 6.33 -14.45
C ALA A 109 3.05 7.44 -14.09
N TYR A 110 2.61 8.53 -13.48
CA TYR A 110 3.47 9.66 -13.09
C TYR A 110 4.01 9.55 -11.65
N GLN A 111 3.53 8.58 -10.87
CA GLN A 111 3.93 8.41 -9.48
C GLN A 111 5.00 7.34 -9.41
N THR A 112 6.27 7.76 -9.32
CA THR A 112 7.39 6.81 -9.24
C THR A 112 7.50 6.08 -7.90
N GLY A 113 6.63 6.40 -6.95
CA GLY A 113 6.60 5.84 -5.60
C GLY A 113 7.64 6.42 -4.64
N SER A 114 7.41 6.21 -3.35
CA SER A 114 8.31 6.57 -2.25
C SER A 114 9.42 5.54 -2.14
N ARG A 115 10.66 5.99 -1.91
CA ARG A 115 11.81 5.08 -1.78
C ARG A 115 11.71 4.31 -0.48
N ILE A 116 11.83 2.99 -0.55
CA ILE A 116 11.90 2.14 0.64
C ILE A 116 13.31 2.16 1.23
N THR A 117 13.40 2.23 2.56
CA THR A 117 14.68 2.26 3.28
C THR A 117 14.57 1.46 4.58
N LEU A 118 15.72 1.26 5.25
CA LEU A 118 15.76 0.69 6.61
C LEU A 118 15.41 1.72 7.69
N ASP A 119 15.37 3.02 7.36
CA ASP A 119 14.99 4.07 8.29
C ASP A 119 13.46 4.20 8.35
N LYS A 120 12.89 3.83 9.50
CA LYS A 120 11.45 3.89 9.74
C LYS A 120 10.87 5.30 9.58
N GLU A 121 11.66 6.35 9.79
CA GLU A 121 11.18 7.74 9.68
C GLU A 121 10.87 8.15 8.25
N THR A 122 11.38 7.40 7.26
CA THR A 122 11.11 7.64 5.83
C THR A 122 9.71 7.20 5.39
N TYR A 123 9.04 6.35 6.17
CA TYR A 123 7.71 5.85 5.86
C TYR A 123 6.67 6.89 6.25
N ILE A 124 5.69 7.15 5.38
CA ILE A 124 4.67 8.17 5.61
C ILE A 124 3.46 7.64 6.37
N SER A 125 3.15 6.34 6.22
CA SER A 125 2.12 5.69 7.02
C SER A 125 2.53 5.57 8.49
N PRO A 126 1.75 6.08 9.46
CA PRO A 126 2.02 5.82 10.89
C PRO A 126 1.99 4.34 11.23
N ILE A 127 1.17 3.53 10.52
CA ILE A 127 1.10 2.08 10.72
C ILE A 127 2.48 1.43 10.48
N LEU A 128 3.14 1.80 9.38
CA LEU A 128 4.45 1.24 9.04
C LEU A 128 5.55 1.82 9.93
N ARG A 129 5.52 3.14 10.15
CA ARG A 129 6.52 3.84 10.97
C ARG A 129 6.56 3.34 12.41
N GLU A 130 5.40 3.04 13.00
CA GLU A 130 5.27 2.76 14.43
C GLU A 130 5.25 1.26 14.74
N SER A 131 4.67 0.43 13.88
CA SER A 131 4.38 -0.97 14.22
C SER A 131 5.01 -2.02 13.29
N ALA A 132 5.51 -1.65 12.10
CA ALA A 132 6.09 -2.63 11.18
C ALA A 132 7.54 -3.02 11.56
N SER A 133 7.87 -4.32 11.42
CA SER A 133 9.27 -4.78 11.49
C SER A 133 10.00 -4.44 10.18
N ILE A 134 10.49 -3.20 10.04
CA ILE A 134 11.13 -2.69 8.81
C ILE A 134 12.22 -3.63 8.25
N PRO A 135 13.17 -4.15 9.04
CA PRO A 135 14.25 -4.99 8.51
C PRO A 135 13.77 -6.30 7.88
N ASP A 136 12.60 -6.80 8.30
CA ASP A 136 12.02 -8.07 7.83
C ASP A 136 11.02 -7.90 6.68
N ILE A 137 10.77 -6.66 6.24
CA ILE A 137 9.89 -6.38 5.10
C ILE A 137 10.50 -6.98 3.83
N LYS A 138 9.66 -7.66 3.05
CA LYS A 138 10.00 -8.18 1.73
C LYS A 138 9.36 -7.34 0.63
N PRO A 139 10.14 -6.72 -0.26
CA PRO A 139 9.62 -6.10 -1.46
C PRO A 139 9.25 -7.16 -2.50
N VAL A 140 8.12 -6.96 -3.18
CA VAL A 140 7.67 -7.82 -4.27
C VAL A 140 7.40 -6.94 -5.49
N ILE A 141 8.16 -7.16 -6.56
CA ILE A 141 7.97 -6.49 -7.85
C ILE A 141 7.04 -7.36 -8.69
N VAL A 142 6.04 -6.75 -9.31
CA VAL A 142 5.13 -7.41 -10.25
C VAL A 142 5.26 -6.70 -11.58
N ASP A 143 5.61 -7.46 -12.60
CA ASP A 143 5.77 -6.98 -13.96
C ASP A 143 5.07 -7.96 -14.92
N GLU A 144 4.40 -7.43 -15.95
CA GLU A 144 3.55 -8.21 -16.84
C GLU A 144 4.35 -9.15 -17.76
N GLU A 145 5.58 -8.80 -18.10
CA GLU A 145 6.41 -9.58 -19.04
C GLU A 145 7.25 -10.63 -18.31
N ILE A 146 7.84 -10.25 -17.18
CA ILE A 146 8.81 -11.08 -16.47
C ILE A 146 8.23 -11.76 -15.22
N GLY A 147 7.03 -11.37 -14.76
CA GLY A 147 6.31 -12.02 -13.67
C GLY A 147 6.56 -11.41 -12.29
N ILE A 148 6.53 -12.26 -11.26
CA ILE A 148 6.64 -11.86 -9.85
C ILE A 148 8.06 -12.09 -9.34
N PHE A 149 8.68 -11.03 -8.81
CA PHE A 149 10.00 -11.06 -8.20
C PHE A 149 9.88 -10.76 -6.70
N GLU A 150 9.91 -11.81 -5.90
CA GLU A 150 10.06 -11.69 -4.45
C GLU A 150 11.52 -11.43 -4.10
N LEU A 151 11.80 -10.26 -3.52
CA LEU A 151 13.13 -9.93 -3.07
C LEU A 151 13.38 -10.39 -1.64
N PRO A 152 14.64 -10.58 -1.24
CA PRO A 152 15.01 -10.79 0.16
C PRO A 152 14.47 -9.69 1.09
N PRO A 153 14.40 -9.98 2.40
CA PRO A 153 14.12 -8.95 3.41
C PRO A 153 15.04 -7.73 3.29
N LEU A 154 14.55 -6.55 3.66
CA LEU A 154 15.30 -5.29 3.53
C LEU A 154 16.67 -5.32 4.20
N LYS A 155 16.81 -6.02 5.34
CA LYS A 155 18.11 -6.19 6.02
C LYS A 155 19.17 -6.86 5.16
N ASP A 156 18.77 -7.76 4.27
CA ASP A 156 19.66 -8.50 3.38
C ASP A 156 19.93 -7.73 2.07
N LEU A 157 19.17 -6.66 1.84
CA LEU A 157 19.26 -5.80 0.66
C LEU A 157 20.01 -4.49 0.90
N ALA A 158 20.45 -4.21 2.12
CA ALA A 158 20.99 -2.91 2.54
C ALA A 158 22.11 -2.37 1.62
N GLU A 159 22.96 -3.25 1.08
CA GLU A 159 24.06 -2.87 0.19
C GLU A 159 23.63 -2.65 -1.27
N TYR A 160 22.48 -3.22 -1.65
CA TYR A 160 21.94 -3.26 -3.02
C TYR A 160 20.83 -2.23 -3.25
N ILE A 161 20.37 -1.57 -2.19
CA ILE A 161 19.33 -0.53 -2.26
C ILE A 161 19.91 0.87 -2.11
N TYR A 162 19.57 1.72 -3.07
CA TYR A 162 19.72 3.18 -3.00
C TYR A 162 18.33 3.81 -3.13
#